data_AF-A0A520RCR1-F1
#
_entry.id   AF-A0A520RCR1-F1
#
_cell.length_a   1.000
_cell.length_b   1.000
_cell.length_c   1.000
_cell.angle_alpha   90.00
_cell.angle_beta   90.00
_cell.angle_gamma   90.00
#
_symmetry.space_group_name_H-M   'P 1'
#
loop_
_entity.id
_entity.type
_entity.pdbx_description
1 polymer ?
#
loop_
_entity_poly.entity_id
_entity_poly.type
_entity_poly.pdbx_seq_one_letter_code
_entity_poly.pdbx_strand_id
1 'polypeptide(L)' 'MAEIVNLNKFRKEKERAEKKRHAEENRVKHGRTKAEKTTTTAQQAKADQKLDQSKLDTPPTPPDDAT' A
#
# COMPACT_ATOMS: atom_id res chain seq x y z
N MET A 1 30.25 -41.99 -4.15
CA MET A 1 28.86 -41.49 -4.21
C MET A 1 28.90 -40.11 -4.84
N ALA A 2 28.30 -39.94 -6.03
CA ALA A 2 28.25 -38.62 -6.67
C ALA A 2 27.05 -37.84 -6.12
N GLU A 3 27.27 -36.60 -5.72
CA GLU A 3 26.22 -35.71 -5.22
C GLU A 3 25.42 -35.16 -6.40
N ILE A 4 24.16 -35.57 -6.53
CA ILE A 4 23.27 -35.13 -7.61
C ILE A 4 22.76 -33.73 -7.26
N VAL A 5 23.50 -32.70 -7.67
CA VAL A 5 23.11 -31.31 -7.48
C VAL A 5 22.03 -30.90 -8.49
N ASN A 6 20.86 -30.52 -7.97
CA ASN A 6 19.76 -30.02 -8.80
C ASN A 6 19.97 -28.55 -9.16
N LEU A 7 20.47 -28.32 -10.38
CA LEU A 7 20.74 -26.97 -10.91
C LEU A 7 19.51 -26.07 -10.97
N ASN A 8 18.29 -26.63 -11.07
CA ASN A 8 17.06 -25.83 -11.09
C ASN A 8 16.76 -25.25 -9.71
N LYS A 9 17.04 -25.98 -8.62
CA LYS A 9 16.90 -25.45 -7.26
C LYS A 9 17.88 -24.31 -7.02
N PHE A 10 19.13 -24.51 -7.41
CA PHE A 10 20.17 -23.49 -7.30
C PHE A 10 19.83 -22.19 -8.06
N ARG A 11 19.37 -22.32 -9.31
CA ARG A 11 18.90 -21.15 -10.10
C ARG A 11 17.74 -20.43 -9.41
N LYS A 12 16.75 -21.16 -8.92
CA LYS A 12 15.60 -20.58 -8.18
C LYS A 12 16.02 -19.89 -6.89
N GLU A 13 16.99 -20.44 -6.17
CA GLU A 13 17.53 -19.82 -4.96
C GLU A 13 18.25 -18.52 -5.28
N LYS A 14 19.08 -18.50 -6.33
CA LYS A 14 19.73 -17.29 -6.82
C LYS A 14 18.72 -16.21 -7.20
N GLU A 15 17.71 -16.55 -8.01
CA GLU A 15 16.65 -15.60 -8.38
C GLU A 15 15.88 -15.07 -7.15
N ARG A 16 15.60 -15.92 -6.16
CA ARG A 16 14.96 -15.49 -4.91
C ARG A 16 15.86 -14.55 -4.11
N ALA A 17 17.16 -14.80 -4.07
CA ALA A 17 18.12 -13.93 -3.40
C ALA A 17 18.22 -12.55 -4.07
N GLU A 18 18.29 -12.51 -5.40
CA GLU A 18 18.29 -11.26 -6.18
C GLU A 18 17.00 -10.46 -5.96
N LYS A 19 15.83 -11.12 -5.99
CA LYS A 19 14.54 -10.47 -5.67
C LYS A 19 14.50 -9.89 -4.26
N LYS A 20 15.07 -10.57 -3.27
CA LYS A 20 15.18 -10.06 -1.89
C LYS A 20 16.06 -8.83 -1.81
N ARG A 21 17.23 -8.84 -2.45
CA ARG A 21 18.14 -7.68 -2.50
C ARG A 21 17.49 -6.46 -3.14
N HIS A 22 16.81 -6.64 -4.28
CA HIS A 22 16.07 -5.54 -4.90
C HIS A 22 14.94 -5.02 -4.01
N ALA A 23 14.24 -5.90 -3.27
CA ALA A 23 13.22 -5.47 -2.33
C ALA A 23 13.82 -4.64 -1.18
N GLU A 24 14.99 -5.02 -0.66
CA GLU A 24 15.73 -4.26 0.36
C GLU A 24 16.20 -2.91 -0.18
N GLU A 25 16.79 -2.86 -1.37
CA GLU A 25 17.16 -1.61 -2.04
C GLU A 25 15.95 -0.68 -2.21
N ASN A 26 14.81 -1.23 -2.61
CA ASN A 26 13.57 -0.46 -2.77
C ASN A 26 13.03 0.05 -1.43
N ARG A 27 13.17 -0.70 -0.33
CA ARG A 27 12.84 -0.23 1.02
C ARG A 27 13.72 0.95 1.43
N VAL A 28 15.03 0.89 1.15
CA VAL A 28 15.96 1.98 1.44
C VAL A 28 15.68 3.20 0.57
N LYS A 29 15.50 3.01 -0.75
CA LYS A 29 15.29 4.11 -1.72
C LYS A 29 13.95 4.81 -1.56
N HIS A 30 12.88 4.06 -1.28
CA HIS A 30 11.52 4.61 -1.28
C HIS A 30 10.90 4.72 0.12
N GLY A 31 11.57 4.21 1.16
CA GLY A 31 11.17 4.31 2.57
C GLY A 31 9.93 3.51 2.98
N ARG A 32 9.08 3.10 2.03
CA ARG A 32 7.87 2.30 2.27
C ARG A 32 7.71 1.19 1.26
N THR A 33 7.29 0.02 1.71
CA THR A 33 6.99 -1.10 0.81
C THR A 33 5.70 -0.86 0.03
N LYS A 34 5.51 -1.57 -1.10
CA LYS A 34 4.25 -1.52 -1.85
C LYS A 34 3.05 -1.95 -0.97
N ALA A 35 3.24 -2.96 -0.12
CA ALA A 35 2.20 -3.43 0.80
C ALA A 35 1.77 -2.33 1.78
N GLU A 36 2.72 -1.66 2.44
CA GLU A 36 2.44 -0.54 3.34
C GLU A 36 1.72 0.61 2.63
N LYS A 37 2.16 0.96 1.42
CA LYS A 37 1.47 1.98 0.60
C LYS A 37 0.03 1.58 0.33
N THR A 38 -0.22 0.36 -0.13
CA THR A 38 -1.57 -0.14 -0.42
C THR A 38 -2.46 -0.14 0.83
N THR A 39 -1.94 -0.58 1.97
CA THR A 39 -2.69 -0.56 3.23
C THR A 39 -3.02 0.87 3.64
N THR A 40 -2.06 1.79 3.55
CA THR A 40 -2.26 3.20 3.89
C THR A 40 -3.31 3.84 2.99
N THR A 41 -3.23 3.63 1.67
CA THR A 41 -4.21 4.17 0.72
C THR A 41 -5.61 3.60 0.97
N ALA A 42 -5.71 2.31 1.32
CA ALA A 42 -7.00 1.69 1.63
C ALA A 42 -7.60 2.23 2.94
N GLN A 43 -6.76 2.52 3.94
CA GLN A 43 -7.20 3.14 5.19
C GLN A 43 -7.65 4.59 4.96
N GLN A 44 -6.90 5.36 4.17
CA GLN A 44 -7.27 6.73 3.79
C GLN A 44 -8.60 6.76 3.04
N ALA A 45 -8.76 5.91 2.01
CA ALA A 45 -10.02 5.84 1.26
C ALA A 45 -11.23 5.50 2.15
N LYS A 46 -11.06 4.61 3.13
CA LYS A 46 -12.12 4.30 4.11
C LYS A 46 -12.42 5.48 5.03
N ALA A 47 -11.39 6.21 5.46
CA ALA A 47 -11.56 7.40 6.30
C ALA A 47 -12.29 8.49 5.52
N ASP A 48 -11.89 8.75 4.28
CA ASP A 48 -12.53 9.72 3.39
C ASP A 48 -13.99 9.36 3.14
N GLN A 49 -14.28 8.10 2.81
CA GLN A 49 -15.65 7.61 2.63
C GLN A 49 -16.50 7.79 3.90
N LYS A 50 -15.92 7.52 5.08
CA LYS A 50 -16.63 7.71 6.36
C LYS A 50 -16.92 9.19 6.62
N LEU A 51 -15.96 10.07 6.33
CA LEU A 51 -16.14 11.52 6.45
C LEU A 51 -17.24 12.00 5.50
N ASP A 52 -17.22 11.55 4.24
CA ASP A 52 -18.23 11.91 3.25
C ASP A 52 -19.62 11.43 3.65
N GLN A 53 -19.76 10.21 4.18
CA GLN A 53 -21.05 9.72 4.69
C GLN A 53 -21.53 10.48 5.94
N SER A 54 -20.61 11.04 6.71
CA SER A 54 -20.92 11.77 7.94
C SER A 54 -21.11 13.27 7.69
N LYS A 55 -20.88 13.75 6.46
CA LYS A 55 -21.21 15.12 6.08
C LYS A 55 -22.72 15.25 6.07
N LEU A 56 -23.22 15.99 7.06
CA LEU A 56 -24.56 16.56 7.00
C LEU A 56 -24.45 17.81 6.14
N ASP A 57 -25.15 17.84 5.00
CA ASP A 57 -25.35 19.09 4.26
C ASP A 57 -25.92 20.11 5.25
N THR A 58 -25.16 21.16 5.51
CA THR A 58 -25.63 22.30 6.31
C THR A 58 -27.02 22.66 5.80
N PRO A 59 -28.06 22.66 6.66
CA PRO A 59 -29.37 23.10 6.22
C PRO A 59 -29.22 24.49 5.62
N PRO A 60 -29.91 24.80 4.50
CA PRO A 60 -29.83 26.11 3.90
C PRO A 60 -30.15 27.13 4.99
N THR A 61 -29.17 27.98 5.32
CA THR A 61 -29.40 29.15 6.15
C THR A 61 -30.61 29.86 5.54
N PRO A 62 -31.71 30.06 6.29
CA PRO A 62 -32.85 30.79 5.78
C PRO A 62 -32.36 32.16 5.29
N PRO A 63 -32.89 32.70 4.19
CA PRO A 63 -32.59 34.07 3.83
C PRO A 63 -33.05 34.94 5.00
N ASP A 64 -32.15 35.79 5.49
CA ASP A 64 -32.49 36.84 6.45
C ASP A 64 -33.49 37.80 5.79
N ASP A 65 -34.77 37.43 5.79
CA ASP A 65 -35.88 38.30 5.46
C ASP A 65 -36.44 38.93 6.75
N ALA A 66 -36.40 40.26 6.77
CA ALA A 66 -37.12 41.20 7.64
C ALA A 66 -36.62 41.43 9.08
N THR A 67 -35.91 42.52 9.34
CA THR A 67 -36.45 43.86 9.70
C THR A 67 -35.29 44.87 9.82
#